data_AF-A0A0G0UJ90-F1
#
_entry.id   AF-A0A0G0UJ90-F1
#
_cell.length_a   1.000
_cell.length_b   1.000
_cell.length_c   1.000
_cell.angle_alpha   90.00
_cell.angle_beta   90.00
_cell.angle_gamma   90.00
#
_symmetry.space_group_name_H-M   'P 1'
#
loop_
_entity.id
_entity.type
_entity.pdbx_description
1 polymer ?
#
loop_
_entity_poly.entity_id
_entity_poly.type
_entity_poly.pdbx_seq_one_letter_code
_entity_poly.pdbx_strand_id
1 'polypeptide(L)' 'MPKRIEEGIAPKTIAIMQPFGNKNQHELWVMIQEAKTRRKIISAWRYPGRTKPGEPLPEEIIKELKTGLGKY' A
#
# COMPACT_ATOMS: atom_id res chain seq x y z
N MET A 1 5.35 10.14 -13.00
CA MET A 1 5.63 10.00 -11.55
C MET A 1 4.38 9.48 -10.85
N PRO A 2 4.49 8.69 -9.75
CA PRO A 2 3.32 8.19 -9.02
C PRO A 2 2.43 9.33 -8.53
N LYS A 3 1.12 9.14 -8.55
CA LYS A 3 0.16 10.14 -8.10
C LYS A 3 0.19 10.35 -6.59
N ARG A 4 0.50 9.29 -5.82
CA ARG A 4 0.61 9.33 -4.37
C ARG A 4 1.72 8.41 -3.88
N ILE A 5 2.40 8.84 -2.82
CA ILE A 5 3.48 8.12 -2.13
C ILE A 5 3.21 8.25 -0.63
N GLU A 6 3.14 7.12 0.06
CA GLU A 6 2.83 7.00 1.48
C GLU A 6 3.78 6.02 2.17
N GLU A 7 3.85 6.06 3.50
CA GLU A 7 4.52 5.01 4.26
C GLU A 7 3.78 3.67 4.09
N GLY A 8 4.52 2.60 3.80
CA GLY A 8 3.92 1.28 3.66
C GLY A 8 3.59 0.66 5.02
N ILE A 9 2.65 -0.28 5.04
CA ILE A 9 2.18 -0.91 6.28
C ILE A 9 3.26 -1.76 6.97
N ALA A 10 4.20 -2.30 6.17
CA ALA A 10 5.34 -3.06 6.68
C ALA A 10 6.51 -2.11 6.96
N PRO A 11 7.30 -2.35 8.02
CA PRO A 11 8.45 -1.50 8.33
C PRO A 11 9.42 -1.33 7.16
N LYS A 12 9.91 -0.11 6.95
CA LYS A 12 10.87 0.24 5.88
C LYS A 12 10.32 -0.08 4.47
N THR A 13 9.02 0.07 4.27
CA THR A 13 8.38 0.00 2.96
C THR A 13 7.70 1.31 2.61
N ILE A 14 7.51 1.55 1.32
CA ILE A 14 6.86 2.73 0.76
C ILE A 14 5.70 2.23 -0.09
N ALA A 15 4.49 2.74 0.15
CA ALA A 15 3.34 2.48 -0.68
C ALA A 15 3.23 3.56 -1.77
N ILE A 16 3.22 3.16 -3.04
CA ILE A 16 3.01 4.07 -4.17
C ILE A 16 1.70 3.74 -4.87
N MET A 17 0.95 4.77 -5.25
CA MET A 17 -0.36 4.62 -5.90
C MET A 17 -0.43 5.40 -7.21
N GLN A 18 -1.06 4.78 -8.21
CA GLN A 18 -1.44 5.41 -9.46
C GLN A 18 -2.89 5.06 -9.82
N PRO A 19 -3.74 6.04 -10.22
CA PRO A 19 -5.04 5.73 -10.79
C PRO A 19 -4.88 5.01 -12.14
N PHE A 20 -5.77 4.05 -12.41
CA PHE A 20 -5.74 3.22 -13.60
C PHE A 20 -7.14 3.01 -14.20
N GLY A 21 -7.20 2.91 -15.53
CA GLY A 21 -8.42 2.63 -16.31
C GLY A 21 -9.13 3.88 -16.86
N ASN A 22 -10.01 3.67 -17.85
CA ASN A 22 -10.63 4.73 -18.67
C ASN A 22 -11.49 5.75 -17.89
N LYS A 23 -11.89 5.45 -16.65
CA LYS A 23 -12.60 6.37 -15.75
C LYS A 23 -11.91 6.55 -14.39
N ASN A 24 -10.64 6.16 -14.26
CA ASN A 24 -9.92 6.16 -12.98
C ASN A 24 -10.71 5.46 -11.86
N GLN A 25 -11.35 4.35 -12.21
CA GLN A 25 -12.16 3.55 -11.30
C GLN A 25 -11.31 2.64 -10.42
N HIS A 26 -10.04 2.48 -10.75
CA HIS A 26 -9.14 1.62 -9.99
C HIS A 26 -7.91 2.39 -9.56
N GLU A 27 -7.35 1.97 -8.44
CA GLU A 27 -6.02 2.36 -8.01
C GLU A 27 -5.10 1.15 -8.10
N LEU A 28 -3.98 1.32 -8.77
CA LEU A 28 -2.86 0.40 -8.70
C LEU A 28 -1.97 0.87 -7.56
N TRP A 29 -1.71 -0.05 -6.66
CA TRP A 29 -0.87 0.17 -5.51
C TRP A 29 0.27 -0.82 -5.51
N VAL A 30 1.45 -0.35 -5.14
CA VAL A 30 2.64 -1.16 -5.03
C VAL A 30 3.34 -0.80 -3.73
N MET A 31 3.64 -1.79 -2.89
CA MET A 31 4.62 -1.58 -1.82
C MET A 31 6.00 -1.93 -2.34
N ILE A 32 6.91 -0.99 -2.14
CA ILE A 32 8.31 -1.14 -2.49
C ILE A 32 9.17 -1.02 -1.24
N GLN A 33 10.38 -1.56 -1.34
CA GLN A 33 11.46 -1.28 -0.42
C GLN A 33 12.67 -0.82 -1.24
N GLU A 34 13.18 0.35 -0.90
CA GLU A 34 14.42 0.85 -1.49
C GLU A 34 15.61 0.11 -0.86
N ALA A 35 16.40 -0.56 -1.68
CA ALA A 35 17.70 -1.11 -1.31
C ALA A 35 18.79 -0.31 -2.01
N LYS A 36 20.03 -0.37 -1.49
CA LYS A 36 21.18 0.42 -1.96
C LYS A 36 21.39 0.37 -3.48
N THR A 37 21.08 -0.76 -4.12
CA THR A 37 21.36 -1.00 -5.55
C THR A 37 20.12 -1.30 -6.37
N ARG A 38 18.97 -1.54 -5.74
CA ARG A 38 17.73 -1.90 -6.45
C ARG A 38 16.49 -1.58 -5.64
N ARG A 39 15.39 -1.32 -6.33
CA ARG A 39 14.05 -1.25 -5.75
C ARG A 39 13.44 -2.65 -5.73
N LYS A 40 13.00 -3.11 -4.56
CA LYS A 40 12.29 -4.38 -4.41
C LYS A 40 10.80 -4.11 -4.38
N ILE A 41 10.03 -4.78 -5.22
CA ILE A 41 8.57 -4.81 -5.11
C ILE A 41 8.23 -5.89 -4.08
N ILE A 42 7.54 -5.50 -3.02
CA ILE A 42 7.09 -6.39 -1.95
C ILE A 42 5.73 -6.99 -2.31
N SER A 43 4.83 -6.15 -2.80
CA SER A 43 3.47 -6.54 -3.18
C SER A 43 2.88 -5.54 -4.17
N ALA A 44 1.91 -5.99 -4.96
CA ALA A 44 1.12 -5.14 -5.83
C ALA A 44 -0.36 -5.55 -5.74
N TRP A 45 -1.24 -4.57 -5.66
CA TRP A 45 -2.68 -4.80 -5.61
C TRP A 45 -3.46 -3.77 -6.44
N ARG A 46 -4.63 -4.19 -6.89
CA ARG A 46 -5.60 -3.33 -7.59
C ARG A 46 -6.80 -3.13 -6.70
N TYR A 47 -7.04 -1.89 -6.30
CA TYR A 47 -8.22 -1.52 -5.52
C TYR A 47 -9.34 -1.02 -6.45
N PRO A 48 -10.58 -1.54 -6.33
CA PRO A 48 -11.74 -1.00 -7.03
C PRO A 48 -12.28 0.24 -6.30
N GLY A 49 -12.04 1.41 -6.88
CA GLY A 49 -12.48 2.70 -6.35
C GLY A 49 -11.33 3.68 -6.18
N ARG A 50 -11.62 4.77 -5.48
CA ARG A 50 -10.63 5.77 -5.04
C ARG A 50 -10.59 5.80 -3.52
N THR A 51 -9.39 5.81 -2.96
CA THR A 51 -9.18 5.91 -1.52
C THR A 51 -8.95 7.36 -1.11
N LYS A 52 -9.44 7.76 0.08
CA LYS A 52 -9.13 9.08 0.63
C LYS A 52 -7.73 9.06 1.26
N PRO A 53 -6.83 10.00 0.93
CA PRO A 53 -5.52 10.08 1.57
C PRO A 53 -5.65 10.26 3.09
N GLY A 54 -4.84 9.54 3.86
CA GLY A 54 -4.78 9.67 5.33
C GLY A 54 -5.94 9.04 6.09
N GLU A 55 -6.87 8.34 5.42
CA GLU A 55 -7.91 7.56 6.11
C GLU A 55 -7.26 6.32 6.74
N PRO A 56 -7.39 6.12 8.06
CA PRO A 56 -6.81 4.97 8.72
C PRO A 56 -7.49 3.68 8.25
N LEU A 57 -6.76 2.58 8.29
CA LEU A 57 -7.36 1.26 8.10
C LEU A 57 -8.42 1.03 9.19
N PRO A 58 -9.51 0.29 8.89
CA PRO A 58 -10.49 -0.10 9.89
C PRO A 58 -9.81 -0.79 11.08
N GLU A 59 -10.29 -0.50 12.29
CA GLU A 59 -9.68 -0.99 13.54
C GLU A 59 -9.57 -2.51 13.59
N GLU A 60 -10.52 -3.22 13.00
CA GLU A 60 -10.54 -4.69 12.91
C GLU A 60 -9.32 -5.23 12.15
N ILE A 61 -8.97 -4.63 11.02
CA ILE A 61 -7.80 -5.01 10.22
C ILE A 61 -6.52 -4.73 11.01
N ILE A 62 -6.45 -3.58 11.68
CA ILE A 62 -5.30 -3.24 12.53
C ILE A 62 -5.15 -4.26 13.66
N LYS A 63 -6.25 -4.67 14.29
CA LYS A 63 -6.27 -5.68 15.36
C LYS A 63 -5.84 -7.05 14.84
N GLU A 64 -6.33 -7.47 13.68
CA GLU A 64 -5.95 -8.73 13.04
C GLU A 64 -4.45 -8.74 12.74
N LEU A 65 -3.91 -7.70 12.11
CA LEU A 65 -2.48 -7.59 11.80
C LEU A 65 -1.60 -7.66 13.05
N LYS A 66 -1.97 -6.94 14.12
CA LYS A 66 -1.25 -6.99 15.41
C LYS A 66 -1.30 -8.38 16.04
N THR A 67 -2.45 -9.04 15.97
CA THR A 67 -2.64 -10.38 16.55
C THR A 67 -1.89 -11.45 15.75
N GLY A 68 -1.91 -11.36 14.42
CA GLY A 68 -1.21 -12.28 13.52
C GLY A 68 0.31 -12.16 13.60
N LEU A 69 0.83 -10.94 13.76
CA LEU A 69 2.27 -10.68 13.97
C LEU A 69 2.80 -11.23 15.30
N GLY A 70 1.94 -11.41 16.31
CA GLY A 70 2.32 -11.99 17.61
C GLY A 70 2.34 -13.52 17.65
N LYS A 71 1.97 -14.19 16.55
CA LYS A 71 1.92 -15.67 16.48
C LYS A 71 3.16 -16.30 15.84
N TYR A 72 4.17 -15.52 15.45
CA TYR A 72 5.43 -15.99 14.85
C TYR A 72 6.63 -15.30 15.46
#